data_AF-A0A7K0NV16-F1
#
_entry.id   AF-A0A7K0NV16-F1
#
_cell.length_a   1.000
_cell.length_b   1.000
_cell.length_c   1.000
_cell.angle_alpha   90.00
_cell.angle_beta   90.00
_cell.angle_gamma   90.00
#
_symmetry.space_group_name_H-M   'P 1'
#
loop_
_entity.id
_entity.type
_entity.pdbx_description
1 polymer ?
#
loop_
_entity_poly.entity_id
_entity_poly.type
_entity_poly.pdbx_seq_one_letter_code
_entity_poly.pdbx_strand_id
1 'polypeptide(L)'
;ISPREYGEAVRTGRARDLLRTLDSVTDAAFEAGYGSSRGFYEEAGQRLGMKPRAYASGAPGITLAWSAAPVRIGDHDRWILAVASIDGLCAVRIGADLEALAAEVAHEFPAAALERSDDTLADVMAALVQLARGERSSATLPLDVQGTAFQARVWHALVQIPRGETRSYSQVAESMGRPTAVRAVARACATNPVALVVPCHRVVRSDGSLSGYRWGLEIKGTLLAAEGRAATTPETMVG
;
A
#
# COMPACT_ATOMS: atom_id res chain seq x y z
N ILE A 1 -1.52 -21.89 14.86
CA ILE A 1 -2.33 -21.77 13.62
C ILE A 1 -3.73 -22.20 14.00
N SER A 2 -4.68 -21.27 13.99
CA SER A 2 -6.08 -21.58 14.28
C SER A 2 -6.71 -22.36 13.12
N PRO A 3 -7.81 -23.12 13.34
CA PRO A 3 -8.54 -23.80 12.27
C PRO A 3 -8.99 -22.87 11.14
N ARG A 4 -9.29 -21.60 11.47
CA ARG A 4 -9.63 -20.55 10.51
C ARG A 4 -8.42 -20.14 9.66
N GLU A 5 -7.29 -19.86 10.28
CA GLU A 5 -6.04 -19.51 9.60
C GLU A 5 -5.53 -20.63 8.69
N TYR A 6 -5.79 -21.88 9.05
CA TYR A 6 -5.49 -23.06 8.23
C TYR A 6 -6.44 -23.14 7.02
N GLY A 7 -7.74 -22.95 7.21
CA GLY A 7 -8.73 -22.93 6.13
C GLY A 7 -8.52 -21.78 5.14
N GLU A 8 -8.12 -20.60 5.61
CA GLU A 8 -7.69 -19.48 4.76
C GLU A 8 -6.44 -19.83 3.95
N ALA A 9 -5.39 -20.36 4.60
CA ALA A 9 -4.15 -20.74 3.92
C ALA A 9 -4.35 -21.82 2.84
N VAL A 10 -5.24 -22.78 3.09
CA VAL A 10 -5.61 -23.83 2.11
C VAL A 10 -6.36 -23.22 0.91
N ARG A 11 -7.34 -22.35 1.16
CA ARG A 11 -8.09 -21.69 0.08
C ARG A 11 -7.20 -20.76 -0.75
N THR A 12 -6.29 -20.00 -0.12
CA THR A 12 -5.32 -19.16 -0.84
C THR A 12 -4.37 -20.02 -1.69
N GLY A 13 -3.92 -21.16 -1.15
CA GLY A 13 -3.13 -22.14 -1.90
C GLY A 13 -3.85 -22.63 -3.16
N ARG A 14 -5.12 -23.02 -3.01
CA ARG A 14 -5.96 -23.47 -4.13
C ARG A 14 -6.19 -22.38 -5.18
N ALA A 15 -6.45 -21.15 -4.75
CA ALA A 15 -6.64 -20.02 -5.63
C ALA A 15 -5.38 -19.69 -6.45
N ARG A 16 -4.20 -19.79 -5.82
CA ARG A 16 -2.90 -19.66 -6.51
C ARG A 16 -2.69 -20.74 -7.57
N ASP A 17 -3.05 -21.99 -7.27
CA ASP A 17 -2.90 -23.08 -8.22
C ASP A 17 -3.85 -22.91 -9.42
N LEU A 18 -5.06 -22.41 -9.19
CA LEU A 18 -6.05 -22.11 -10.23
C LEU A 18 -5.59 -20.97 -11.16
N LEU A 19 -4.92 -19.94 -10.64
CA LEU A 19 -4.34 -18.86 -11.45
C LEU A 19 -3.19 -19.30 -12.37
N ARG A 20 -2.66 -20.51 -12.21
CA ARG A 20 -1.71 -21.07 -13.20
C ARG A 20 -2.42 -21.56 -14.46
N THR A 21 -3.73 -21.75 -14.39
CA THR A 21 -4.56 -22.33 -15.45
C THR A 21 -5.67 -21.40 -15.92
N LEU A 22 -6.10 -20.47 -15.07
CA LEU A 22 -7.14 -19.47 -15.35
C LEU A 22 -6.49 -18.11 -15.54
N ASP A 23 -7.00 -17.35 -16.51
CA ASP A 23 -6.48 -16.03 -16.84
C ASP A 23 -7.06 -14.91 -15.95
N SER A 24 -8.11 -15.20 -15.15
CA SER A 24 -8.80 -14.22 -14.30
C SER A 24 -8.60 -14.48 -12.80
N VAL A 25 -8.27 -13.40 -12.07
CA VAL A 25 -8.21 -13.37 -10.59
C VAL A 25 -9.59 -13.60 -9.98
N THR A 26 -10.64 -13.12 -10.65
CA THR A 26 -12.02 -13.25 -10.18
C THR A 26 -12.46 -14.71 -10.19
N ASP A 27 -12.24 -15.41 -11.30
CA ASP A 27 -12.62 -16.82 -11.46
C ASP A 27 -11.84 -17.73 -10.53
N ALA A 28 -10.52 -17.51 -10.41
CA ALA A 28 -9.67 -18.30 -9.51
C ALA A 28 -10.05 -18.14 -8.03
N ALA A 29 -10.46 -16.94 -7.60
CA ALA A 29 -10.94 -16.71 -6.24
C ALA A 29 -12.29 -17.40 -5.99
N PHE A 30 -13.21 -17.36 -6.96
CA PHE A 30 -14.50 -18.02 -6.89
C PHE A 30 -14.34 -19.55 -6.76
N GLU A 31 -13.58 -20.16 -7.65
CA GLU A 31 -13.30 -21.61 -7.69
C GLU A 31 -12.51 -22.14 -6.48
N ALA A 32 -11.79 -21.25 -5.79
CA ALA A 32 -11.10 -21.55 -4.54
C ALA A 32 -12.01 -21.54 -3.30
N GLY A 33 -13.29 -21.21 -3.46
CA GLY A 33 -14.29 -21.25 -2.38
C GLY A 33 -14.38 -19.97 -1.55
N TYR A 34 -13.96 -18.82 -2.11
CA TYR A 34 -14.17 -17.51 -1.47
C TYR A 34 -15.56 -16.92 -1.73
N GLY A 35 -16.40 -17.59 -2.54
CA GLY A 35 -17.75 -17.12 -2.93
C GLY A 35 -17.73 -15.91 -3.87
N SER A 36 -16.67 -15.12 -3.84
CA SER A 36 -16.31 -14.05 -4.76
C SER A 36 -14.84 -13.65 -4.53
N SER A 37 -14.25 -12.91 -5.47
CA SER A 37 -12.97 -12.23 -5.27
C SER A 37 -13.02 -11.15 -4.17
N ARG A 38 -14.22 -10.66 -3.82
CA ARG A 38 -14.44 -9.74 -2.71
C ARG A 38 -14.17 -10.40 -1.35
N GLY A 39 -14.80 -11.55 -1.10
CA GLY A 39 -14.57 -12.36 0.11
C GLY A 39 -13.12 -12.83 0.24
N PHE A 40 -12.43 -13.01 -0.88
CA PHE A 40 -11.00 -13.30 -0.94
C PHE A 40 -10.14 -12.25 -0.23
N TYR A 41 -10.27 -10.97 -0.62
CA TYR A 41 -9.47 -9.89 -0.03
C TYR A 41 -9.94 -9.46 1.36
N GLU A 42 -11.25 -9.55 1.65
CA GLU A 42 -11.80 -9.33 3.00
C GLU A 42 -11.21 -10.31 4.02
N GLU A 43 -11.12 -11.60 3.67
CA GLU A 43 -10.67 -12.64 4.57
C GLU A 43 -9.13 -12.74 4.66
N ALA A 44 -8.41 -12.39 3.58
CA ALA A 44 -6.95 -12.36 3.56
C ALA A 44 -6.31 -11.22 4.39
N GLY A 45 -7.11 -10.25 4.85
CA GLY A 45 -6.67 -9.02 5.53
C GLY A 45 -5.96 -9.18 6.88
N GLN A 46 -5.71 -10.37 7.41
CA GLN A 46 -5.12 -10.54 8.76
C GLN A 46 -3.58 -10.66 8.80
N ARG A 47 -2.88 -10.61 7.67
CA ARG A 47 -1.40 -10.75 7.64
C ARG A 47 -0.75 -9.70 6.75
N LEU A 48 0.34 -9.10 7.24
CA LEU A 48 1.36 -8.47 6.40
C LEU A 48 2.05 -9.59 5.60
N GLY A 49 1.41 -10.04 4.53
CA GLY A 49 1.83 -11.14 3.66
C GLY A 49 3.01 -10.80 2.75
N MET A 50 4.04 -10.12 3.25
CA MET A 50 5.23 -9.70 2.49
C MET A 50 6.07 -10.90 2.02
N LYS A 51 5.57 -11.67 1.06
CA LYS A 51 6.31 -12.69 0.34
C LYS A 51 6.70 -12.09 -1.00
N PRO A 52 7.99 -11.94 -1.33
CA PRO A 52 8.37 -11.41 -2.63
C PRO A 52 7.96 -12.40 -3.71
N ARG A 53 6.87 -12.13 -4.44
CA ARG A 53 6.63 -12.80 -5.72
C ARG A 53 7.37 -12.01 -6.78
N ALA A 54 8.24 -12.65 -7.56
CA ALA A 54 9.11 -11.98 -8.54
C ALA A 54 8.33 -11.54 -9.79
N TYR A 55 7.48 -10.52 -9.67
CA TYR A 55 6.86 -9.80 -10.80
C TYR A 55 7.88 -9.27 -11.81
N ALA A 56 9.11 -9.01 -11.36
CA ALA A 56 10.19 -8.47 -12.17
C ALA A 56 10.89 -9.53 -13.06
N SER A 57 10.73 -10.83 -12.79
CA SER A 57 11.52 -11.87 -13.47
C SER A 57 10.81 -12.50 -14.67
N GLY A 58 9.91 -11.78 -15.35
CA GLY A 58 9.37 -12.26 -16.63
C GLY A 58 8.65 -13.60 -16.56
N ALA A 59 8.15 -14.00 -15.38
CA ALA A 59 7.41 -15.24 -15.24
C ALA A 59 6.12 -15.11 -16.07
N PRO A 60 5.99 -15.83 -17.19
CA PRO A 60 4.81 -15.72 -18.05
C PRO A 60 3.57 -16.14 -17.24
N GLY A 61 2.47 -15.39 -17.38
CA GLY A 61 1.16 -15.82 -16.87
C GLY A 61 0.82 -15.39 -15.43
N ILE A 62 1.26 -14.20 -14.98
CA ILE A 62 0.69 -13.59 -13.77
C ILE A 62 -0.27 -12.48 -14.19
N THR A 63 -1.56 -12.67 -13.90
CA THR A 63 -2.59 -11.63 -13.98
C THR A 63 -2.64 -10.87 -12.66
N LEU A 64 -2.62 -9.53 -12.74
CA LEU A 64 -2.84 -8.63 -11.63
C LEU A 64 -4.12 -7.83 -11.88
N ALA A 65 -4.98 -7.78 -10.87
CA ALA A 65 -6.13 -6.91 -10.89
C ALA A 65 -5.71 -5.48 -10.59
N TRP A 66 -6.26 -4.51 -11.30
CA TRP A 66 -6.11 -3.09 -10.97
C TRP A 66 -7.46 -2.36 -10.99
N SER A 67 -7.55 -1.29 -10.21
CA SER A 67 -8.70 -0.40 -10.17
C SER A 67 -8.22 1.00 -9.81
N ALA A 68 -8.99 2.01 -10.21
CA ALA A 68 -8.70 3.39 -9.86
C ALA A 68 -9.98 4.16 -9.53
N ALA A 69 -9.85 5.15 -8.64
CA ALA A 69 -10.95 6.02 -8.26
C ALA A 69 -10.46 7.46 -8.07
N PRO A 70 -11.27 8.47 -8.46
CA PRO A 70 -10.98 9.84 -8.10
C PRO A 70 -11.19 10.02 -6.59
N VAL A 71 -10.33 10.81 -5.98
CA VAL A 71 -10.37 11.17 -4.58
C VAL A 71 -9.97 12.63 -4.41
N ARG A 72 -10.62 13.32 -3.48
CA ARG A 72 -10.20 14.64 -3.05
C ARG A 72 -9.39 14.52 -1.77
N ILE A 73 -8.13 14.93 -1.82
CA ILE A 73 -7.22 14.96 -0.67
C ILE A 73 -6.99 16.43 -0.32
N GLY A 74 -7.74 16.93 0.67
CA GLY A 74 -7.81 18.36 0.97
C GLY A 74 -8.36 19.12 -0.22
N ASP A 75 -7.60 20.10 -0.74
CA ASP A 75 -8.02 20.89 -1.89
C ASP A 75 -7.59 20.32 -3.25
N HIS A 76 -7.05 19.11 -3.25
CA HIS A 76 -6.43 18.50 -4.40
C HIS A 76 -7.26 17.34 -4.94
N ASP A 77 -7.71 17.47 -6.20
CA ASP A 77 -8.28 16.35 -6.93
C ASP A 77 -7.16 15.43 -7.40
N ARG A 78 -7.28 14.15 -7.06
CA ARG A 78 -6.30 13.10 -7.31
C ARG A 78 -6.99 11.82 -7.74
N TRP A 79 -6.22 10.92 -8.30
CA TRP A 79 -6.57 9.53 -8.52
C TRP A 79 -5.81 8.67 -7.51
N ILE A 80 -6.48 7.68 -6.96
CA ILE A 80 -5.84 6.52 -6.35
C ILE A 80 -5.93 5.39 -7.36
N LEU A 81 -4.81 4.72 -7.62
CA LEU A 81 -4.74 3.48 -8.40
C LEU A 81 -4.17 2.38 -7.52
N ALA A 82 -4.89 1.27 -7.40
CA ALA A 82 -4.47 0.07 -6.69
C ALA A 82 -4.22 -1.08 -7.65
N VAL A 83 -3.18 -1.86 -7.39
CA VAL A 83 -2.83 -3.09 -8.10
C VAL A 83 -2.71 -4.21 -7.07
N ALA A 84 -3.36 -5.33 -7.32
CA ALA A 84 -3.35 -6.48 -6.44
C ALA A 84 -3.09 -7.78 -7.20
N SER A 85 -2.31 -8.65 -6.58
CA SER A 85 -2.27 -10.07 -6.90
C SER A 85 -3.25 -10.81 -6.00
N ILE A 86 -3.42 -12.10 -6.25
CA ILE A 86 -4.12 -12.98 -5.32
C ILE A 86 -3.46 -13.06 -3.93
N ASP A 87 -2.27 -12.53 -3.71
CA ASP A 87 -1.62 -12.56 -2.40
C ASP A 87 -1.79 -11.24 -1.64
N GLY A 88 -2.27 -10.19 -2.32
CA GLY A 88 -2.57 -8.90 -1.73
C GLY A 88 -2.22 -7.71 -2.62
N LEU A 89 -2.25 -6.52 -2.04
CA LEU A 89 -1.87 -5.28 -2.70
C LEU A 89 -0.37 -5.28 -3.05
N CYS A 90 -0.09 -5.15 -4.34
CA CYS A 90 1.26 -5.00 -4.88
C CYS A 90 1.66 -3.53 -4.94
N ALA A 91 0.73 -2.67 -5.36
CA ALA A 91 0.98 -1.24 -5.50
C ALA A 91 -0.25 -0.39 -5.18
N VAL A 92 -0.01 0.78 -4.58
CA VAL A 92 -0.98 1.87 -4.48
C VAL A 92 -0.28 3.18 -4.87
N ARG A 93 -0.87 3.92 -5.80
CA ARG A 93 -0.34 5.21 -6.29
C ARG A 93 -1.37 6.32 -6.10
N ILE A 94 -0.86 7.54 -5.93
CA ILE A 94 -1.66 8.77 -5.88
C ILE A 94 -1.11 9.73 -6.94
N GLY A 95 -1.96 10.27 -7.80
CA GLY A 95 -1.51 11.14 -8.90
C GLY A 95 -2.61 12.09 -9.37
N ALA A 96 -2.25 13.11 -10.13
CA ALA A 96 -3.24 14.03 -10.72
C ALA A 96 -3.89 13.47 -12.00
N ASP A 97 -3.19 12.57 -12.68
CA ASP A 97 -3.56 12.04 -13.99
C ASP A 97 -3.58 10.52 -13.96
N LEU A 98 -4.69 9.91 -14.39
CA LEU A 98 -4.88 8.47 -14.35
C LEU A 98 -4.00 7.74 -15.37
N GLU A 99 -3.80 8.33 -16.56
CA GLU A 99 -3.01 7.72 -17.63
C GLU A 99 -1.54 7.62 -17.23
N ALA A 100 -0.99 8.67 -16.62
CA ALA A 100 0.36 8.68 -16.06
C ALA A 100 0.53 7.61 -14.96
N LEU A 101 -0.47 7.44 -14.08
CA LEU A 101 -0.45 6.38 -13.06
C LEU A 101 -0.48 4.98 -13.70
N ALA A 102 -1.33 4.77 -14.70
CA ALA A 102 -1.41 3.51 -15.41
C ALA A 102 -0.10 3.18 -16.15
N ALA A 103 0.55 4.18 -16.77
CA ALA A 103 1.85 4.03 -17.41
C ALA A 103 2.96 3.70 -16.40
N GLU A 104 2.97 4.35 -15.23
CA GLU A 104 3.91 4.04 -14.14
C GLU A 104 3.77 2.57 -13.69
N VAL A 105 2.53 2.11 -13.50
CA VAL A 105 2.23 0.73 -13.11
C VAL A 105 2.64 -0.26 -14.20
N ALA A 106 2.31 0.02 -15.47
CA ALA A 106 2.72 -0.84 -16.58
C ALA A 106 4.26 -0.95 -16.69
N HIS A 107 4.98 0.13 -16.40
CA HIS A 107 6.44 0.12 -16.36
C HIS A 107 7.01 -0.68 -15.17
N GLU A 108 6.35 -0.65 -14.02
CA GLU A 108 6.77 -1.40 -12.82
C GLU A 108 6.45 -2.90 -12.92
N PHE A 109 5.39 -3.26 -13.65
CA PHE A 109 4.95 -4.65 -13.86
C PHE A 109 4.96 -5.05 -15.35
N PRO A 110 6.11 -4.97 -16.06
CA PRO A 110 6.18 -5.10 -17.52
C PRO A 110 5.85 -6.50 -18.04
N ALA A 111 5.88 -7.52 -17.17
CA ALA A 111 5.60 -8.91 -17.50
C ALA A 111 4.22 -9.40 -17.00
N ALA A 112 3.48 -8.56 -16.28
CA ALA A 112 2.17 -8.94 -15.76
C ALA A 112 1.06 -8.56 -16.75
N ALA A 113 0.03 -9.41 -16.85
CA ALA A 113 -1.22 -9.01 -17.48
C ALA A 113 -2.00 -8.14 -16.49
N LEU A 114 -2.23 -6.87 -16.83
CA LEU A 114 -2.99 -5.94 -15.99
C LEU A 114 -4.46 -5.94 -16.42
N GLU A 115 -5.33 -6.51 -15.58
CA GLU A 115 -6.78 -6.57 -15.83
C GLU A 115 -7.50 -5.56 -14.93
N ARG A 116 -8.35 -4.71 -15.52
CA ARG A 116 -9.16 -3.80 -14.71
C ARG A 116 -10.29 -4.58 -14.05
N SER A 117 -10.39 -4.54 -12.73
CA SER A 117 -11.40 -5.28 -11.97
C SER A 117 -11.94 -4.43 -10.82
N ASP A 118 -12.82 -3.48 -11.15
CA ASP A 118 -13.38 -2.52 -10.19
C ASP A 118 -14.21 -3.23 -9.09
N ASP A 119 -15.02 -4.23 -9.44
CA ASP A 119 -15.82 -4.99 -8.47
C ASP A 119 -14.96 -5.80 -7.50
N THR A 120 -13.92 -6.45 -8.02
CA THR A 120 -12.96 -7.24 -7.22
C THR A 120 -12.22 -6.38 -6.21
N LEU A 121 -11.93 -5.12 -6.54
CA LEU A 121 -11.18 -4.19 -5.70
C LEU A 121 -12.06 -3.18 -4.97
N ALA A 122 -13.39 -3.30 -5.02
CA ALA A 122 -14.31 -2.30 -4.48
C ALA A 122 -14.05 -1.96 -3.00
N ASP A 123 -13.89 -2.96 -2.13
CA ASP A 123 -13.64 -2.72 -0.70
C ASP A 123 -12.24 -2.19 -0.42
N VAL A 124 -11.26 -2.66 -1.19
CA VAL A 124 -9.88 -2.14 -1.13
C VAL A 124 -9.88 -0.66 -1.50
N MET A 125 -10.53 -0.29 -2.61
CA MET A 125 -10.64 1.09 -3.05
C MET A 125 -11.42 1.94 -2.04
N ALA A 126 -12.52 1.43 -1.47
CA ALA A 126 -13.26 2.13 -0.42
C ALA A 126 -12.37 2.39 0.81
N ALA A 127 -11.59 1.39 1.25
CA ALA A 127 -10.65 1.54 2.35
C ALA A 127 -9.55 2.56 2.05
N LEU A 128 -9.00 2.55 0.82
CA LEU A 128 -7.98 3.51 0.38
C LEU A 128 -8.53 4.94 0.32
N VAL A 129 -9.75 5.13 -0.16
CA VAL A 129 -10.43 6.44 -0.16
C VAL A 129 -10.65 6.94 1.27
N GLN A 130 -11.11 6.08 2.19
CA GLN A 130 -11.26 6.44 3.61
C GLN A 130 -9.91 6.81 4.26
N LEU A 131 -8.84 6.08 3.94
CA LEU A 131 -7.49 6.42 4.41
C LEU A 131 -7.02 7.77 3.85
N ALA A 132 -7.24 8.04 2.57
CA ALA A 132 -6.85 9.29 1.92
C ALA A 132 -7.58 10.52 2.49
N ARG A 133 -8.80 10.32 2.99
CA ARG A 133 -9.59 11.35 3.68
C ARG A 133 -9.30 11.44 5.19
N GLY A 134 -8.46 10.56 5.73
CA GLY A 134 -8.17 10.51 7.16
C GLY A 134 -9.32 9.98 8.03
N GLU A 135 -10.36 9.40 7.41
CA GLU A 135 -11.57 8.83 8.03
C GLU A 135 -11.31 7.45 8.65
N ARG A 136 -10.23 6.79 8.23
CA ARG A 136 -9.79 5.48 8.72
C ARG A 136 -8.38 5.57 9.31
N SER A 137 -8.13 4.90 10.44
CA SER A 137 -6.83 4.94 11.14
C SER A 137 -5.79 3.98 10.54
N SER A 138 -6.25 2.81 10.10
CA SER A 138 -5.47 1.79 9.39
C SER A 138 -6.41 0.92 8.57
N ALA A 139 -5.89 0.32 7.49
CA ALA A 139 -6.57 -0.77 6.82
C ALA A 139 -5.67 -2.01 6.94
N THR A 140 -6.14 -3.05 7.62
CA THR A 140 -5.47 -4.34 7.59
C THR A 140 -5.80 -4.98 6.24
N LEU A 141 -4.99 -4.65 5.25
CA LEU A 141 -5.08 -5.17 3.89
C LEU A 141 -3.92 -6.14 3.66
N PRO A 142 -4.15 -7.27 2.96
CA PRO A 142 -3.06 -8.15 2.59
C PRO A 142 -2.10 -7.37 1.67
N LEU A 143 -0.81 -7.46 1.96
CA LEU A 143 0.24 -6.79 1.17
C LEU A 143 1.11 -7.85 0.50
N ASP A 144 1.31 -7.72 -0.80
CA ASP A 144 2.21 -8.52 -1.60
C ASP A 144 3.25 -7.62 -2.28
N VAL A 145 4.07 -7.02 -1.42
CA VAL A 145 5.03 -5.98 -1.81
C VAL A 145 6.42 -6.55 -2.02
N GLN A 146 7.09 -6.07 -3.06
CA GLN A 146 8.50 -6.39 -3.31
C GLN A 146 9.42 -5.40 -2.62
N GLY A 147 10.36 -5.92 -1.84
CA GLY A 147 11.42 -5.13 -1.24
C GLY A 147 12.51 -6.01 -0.65
N THR A 148 13.66 -5.41 -0.40
CA THR A 148 14.71 -6.02 0.41
C THR A 148 14.20 -6.30 1.82
N ALA A 149 14.83 -7.25 2.53
CA ALA A 149 14.52 -7.52 3.93
C ALA A 149 14.59 -6.25 4.81
N PHE A 150 15.49 -5.32 4.48
CA PHE A 150 15.56 -4.04 5.18
C PHE A 150 14.34 -3.16 4.90
N GLN A 151 13.93 -3.01 3.63
CA GLN A 151 12.73 -2.24 3.27
C GLN A 151 11.47 -2.81 3.92
N ALA A 152 11.29 -4.14 3.87
CA ALA A 152 10.18 -4.82 4.52
C ALA A 152 10.10 -4.50 6.02
N ARG A 153 11.24 -4.51 6.72
CA ARG A 153 11.32 -4.13 8.14
C ARG A 153 10.96 -2.66 8.38
N VAL A 154 11.41 -1.76 7.51
CA VAL A 154 11.03 -0.34 7.58
C VAL A 154 9.51 -0.22 7.42
N TRP A 155 8.93 -0.76 6.36
CA TRP A 155 7.49 -0.65 6.10
C TRP A 155 6.65 -1.24 7.23
N HIS A 156 7.08 -2.37 7.82
CA HIS A 156 6.45 -2.90 9.02
C HIS A 156 6.50 -1.90 10.18
N ALA A 157 7.65 -1.26 10.44
CA ALA A 157 7.77 -0.23 11.47
C ALA A 157 6.89 1.00 11.18
N LEU A 158 6.71 1.38 9.91
CA LEU A 158 5.84 2.50 9.52
C LEU A 158 4.37 2.21 9.84
N VAL A 159 3.89 0.98 9.59
CA VAL A 159 2.52 0.57 9.90
C VAL A 159 2.22 0.66 11.41
N GLN A 160 3.24 0.58 12.27
CA GLN A 160 3.07 0.74 13.73
C GLN A 160 2.94 2.20 14.18
N ILE A 161 3.16 3.20 13.31
CA ILE A 161 3.01 4.61 13.69
C ILE A 161 1.51 4.95 13.75
N PRO A 162 0.95 5.32 14.91
CA PRO A 162 -0.48 5.60 15.04
C PRO A 162 -0.93 6.81 14.21
N ARG A 163 -2.22 6.85 13.88
CA ARG A 163 -2.86 8.01 13.24
C ARG A 163 -2.69 9.25 14.14
N GLY A 164 -2.32 10.38 13.52
CA GLY A 164 -2.11 11.65 14.22
C GLY A 164 -0.72 11.78 14.86
N GLU A 165 0.06 10.70 14.88
CA GLU A 165 1.45 10.73 15.33
C GLU A 165 2.43 10.77 14.16
N THR A 166 3.64 11.25 14.44
CA THR A 166 4.77 11.10 13.51
C THR A 166 5.97 10.50 14.22
N ARG A 167 6.90 10.00 13.40
CA ARG A 167 8.26 9.70 13.84
C ARG A 167 9.27 10.40 12.93
N SER A 168 10.44 10.74 13.45
CA SER A 168 11.56 11.14 12.61
C SER A 168 12.17 9.93 11.92
N TYR A 169 12.93 10.13 10.84
CA TYR A 169 13.72 9.05 10.23
C TYR A 169 14.69 8.38 11.23
N SER A 170 15.24 9.14 12.19
CA SER A 170 16.12 8.60 13.24
C SER A 170 15.35 7.75 14.23
N GLN A 171 14.16 8.18 14.67
CA GLN A 171 13.31 7.40 15.57
C GLN A 171 12.86 6.07 14.94
N VAL A 172 12.57 6.06 13.63
CA VAL A 172 12.29 4.81 12.90
C VAL A 172 13.54 3.92 12.81
N ALA A 173 14.72 4.50 12.58
CA ALA A 173 15.97 3.74 12.55
C ALA A 173 16.30 3.11 13.93
N GLU A 174 16.08 3.87 15.00
CA GLU A 174 16.27 3.45 16.40
C GLU A 174 15.28 2.34 16.79
N SER A 175 13.99 2.45 16.45
CA SER A 175 12.99 1.43 16.78
C SER A 175 13.27 0.08 16.13
N MET A 176 14.02 0.07 15.03
CA MET A 176 14.50 -1.15 14.36
C MET A 176 15.84 -1.66 14.89
N GLY A 177 16.42 -1.03 15.92
CA GLY A 177 17.75 -1.36 16.44
C GLY A 177 18.89 -1.04 15.47
N ARG A 178 18.69 -0.07 14.56
CA ARG A 178 19.67 0.33 13.55
C ARG A 178 19.84 1.87 13.50
N PRO A 179 20.30 2.51 14.59
CA PRO A 179 20.33 3.98 14.72
C PRO A 179 21.13 4.70 13.62
N THR A 180 22.14 4.05 13.03
CA THR A 180 22.95 4.62 11.94
C THR A 180 22.29 4.54 10.56
N ALA A 181 21.15 3.84 10.43
CA ALA A 181 20.50 3.56 9.14
C ALA A 181 19.52 4.65 8.66
N VAL A 182 19.61 5.87 9.18
CA VAL A 182 18.67 6.98 8.90
C VAL A 182 18.45 7.22 7.40
N ARG A 183 19.54 7.30 6.61
CA ARG A 183 19.43 7.50 5.15
C ARG A 183 18.78 6.33 4.43
N ALA A 184 19.04 5.10 4.89
CA ALA A 184 18.42 3.90 4.33
C ALA A 184 16.91 3.85 4.65
N VAL A 185 16.50 4.28 5.84
CA VAL A 185 15.08 4.46 6.20
C VAL A 185 14.43 5.48 5.27
N ALA A 186 15.05 6.66 5.08
CA ALA A 186 14.51 7.68 4.18
C ALA A 186 14.31 7.15 2.75
N ARG A 187 15.27 6.37 2.24
CA ARG A 187 15.13 5.70 0.93
C ARG A 187 13.98 4.68 0.92
N ALA A 188 13.83 3.86 1.96
CA ALA A 188 12.73 2.90 2.05
C ALA A 188 11.35 3.58 2.14
N CYS A 189 11.25 4.74 2.79
CA CYS A 189 10.04 5.58 2.78
C CYS A 189 9.73 6.12 1.38
N ALA A 190 10.76 6.56 0.65
CA ALA A 190 10.62 7.09 -0.71
C ALA A 190 10.23 6.01 -1.74
N THR A 191 10.68 4.77 -1.53
CA THR A 191 10.35 3.62 -2.38
C THR A 191 9.17 2.81 -1.83
N ASN A 192 8.29 3.41 -1.02
CA ASN A 192 7.08 2.72 -0.54
C ASN A 192 6.18 2.36 -1.73
N PRO A 193 5.86 1.07 -1.95
CA PRO A 193 5.02 0.64 -3.06
C PRO A 193 3.52 0.78 -2.77
N VAL A 194 3.09 0.94 -1.52
CA VAL A 194 1.66 0.97 -1.17
C VAL A 194 1.34 2.23 -0.35
N ALA A 195 1.08 3.34 -1.06
CA ALA A 195 0.63 4.59 -0.48
C ALA A 195 -0.55 4.37 0.48
N LEU A 196 -0.65 5.20 1.52
CA LEU A 196 -1.72 5.19 2.53
C LEU A 196 -1.75 3.96 3.46
N VAL A 197 -1.60 2.76 2.91
CA VAL A 197 -1.59 1.50 3.67
C VAL A 197 -0.30 1.37 4.49
N VAL A 198 0.86 1.64 3.87
CA VAL A 198 2.11 1.89 4.59
C VAL A 198 2.22 3.42 4.75
N PRO A 199 2.04 3.96 5.97
CA PRO A 199 1.83 5.39 6.17
C PRO A 199 3.15 6.17 6.22
N CYS A 200 3.91 6.16 5.11
CA CYS A 200 5.20 6.86 5.04
C CYS A 200 5.07 8.41 5.12
N HIS A 201 3.86 8.96 4.95
CA HIS A 201 3.56 10.37 5.23
C HIS A 201 3.73 10.72 6.72
N ARG A 202 3.63 9.75 7.64
CA ARG A 202 3.85 9.94 9.08
C ARG A 202 5.33 10.04 9.48
N VAL A 203 6.27 9.93 8.54
CA VAL A 203 7.70 10.11 8.82
C VAL A 203 8.18 11.50 8.40
N VAL A 204 8.77 12.25 9.32
CA VAL A 204 9.20 13.65 9.11
C VAL A 204 10.68 13.85 9.43
N ARG A 205 11.22 15.05 9.18
CA ARG A 205 12.56 15.41 9.69
C ARG A 205 12.54 15.54 11.21
N SER A 206 13.71 15.50 11.84
CA SER A 206 13.85 15.64 13.30
C SER A 206 13.38 17.00 13.83
N ASP A 207 13.44 18.05 13.00
CA ASP A 207 12.92 19.39 13.30
C ASP A 207 11.39 19.51 13.06
N GLY A 208 10.73 18.41 12.70
CA GLY A 208 9.29 18.38 12.39
C GLY A 208 8.93 18.83 10.97
N SER A 209 9.88 19.34 10.19
CA SER A 209 9.62 19.80 8.82
C SER A 209 9.27 18.66 7.87
N LEU A 210 8.43 18.98 6.89
CA LEU A 210 8.07 18.04 5.84
C LEU A 210 9.22 17.89 4.84
N SER A 211 9.49 16.65 4.48
CA SER A 211 10.50 16.27 3.51
C SER A 211 10.14 14.97 2.87
N GLY A 212 10.55 14.78 1.62
CA GLY A 212 10.50 13.49 0.95
C GLY A 212 9.11 12.86 0.98
N TYR A 213 8.38 12.99 -0.12
CA TYR A 213 7.18 12.20 -0.34
C TYR A 213 7.05 11.92 -1.81
N ARG A 214 6.90 10.64 -2.17
CA ARG A 214 6.81 10.20 -3.57
C ARG A 214 5.69 10.94 -4.33
N TRP A 215 4.62 11.29 -3.63
CA TRP A 215 3.41 11.87 -4.20
C TRP A 215 3.19 13.35 -3.85
N GLY A 216 4.26 14.08 -3.51
CA GLY A 216 4.21 15.53 -3.27
C GLY A 216 4.09 15.97 -1.80
N LEU A 217 4.79 17.04 -1.42
CA LEU A 217 4.76 17.53 -0.04
C LEU A 217 3.41 18.11 0.36
N GLU A 218 2.66 18.63 -0.60
CA GLU A 218 1.29 19.12 -0.43
C GLU A 218 0.38 17.99 0.05
N ILE A 219 0.41 16.83 -0.62
CA ILE A 219 -0.38 15.66 -0.24
C ILE A 219 0.03 15.15 1.13
N LYS A 220 1.33 15.11 1.43
CA LYS A 220 1.83 14.70 2.75
C LYS A 220 1.29 15.61 3.87
N GLY A 221 1.34 16.92 3.66
CA GLY A 221 0.83 17.90 4.62
C GLY A 221 -0.67 17.75 4.85
N THR A 222 -1.45 17.60 3.77
CA THR A 222 -2.90 17.39 3.85
C THR A 222 -3.28 16.10 4.57
N LEU A 223 -2.58 14.98 4.29
CA LEU A 223 -2.83 13.72 4.99
C LEU A 223 -2.56 13.85 6.49
N LEU A 224 -1.46 14.50 6.88
CA LEU A 224 -1.15 14.75 8.29
C LEU A 224 -2.20 15.65 8.96
N ALA A 225 -2.66 16.69 8.26
CA ALA A 225 -3.71 17.58 8.75
C ALA A 225 -5.04 16.83 8.97
N ALA A 226 -5.45 16.00 8.01
CA ALA A 226 -6.65 15.16 8.11
C ALA A 226 -6.57 14.13 9.26
N GLU A 227 -5.36 13.73 9.64
CA GLU A 227 -5.12 12.86 10.80
C GLU A 227 -5.14 13.59 12.15
N GLY A 228 -5.28 14.93 12.16
CA GLY A 228 -5.38 15.74 13.38
C GLY A 228 -4.06 16.41 13.80
N ARG A 229 -3.03 16.41 12.94
CA ARG A 229 -1.79 17.15 13.18
C ARG A 229 -1.89 18.54 12.59
N ALA A 230 -1.92 19.58 13.42
CA ALA A 230 -1.80 20.95 12.93
C ALA A 230 -0.48 21.11 12.15
N ALA A 231 -0.55 21.65 10.93
CA ALA A 231 0.64 22.00 10.17
C ALA A 231 1.41 23.09 10.94
N THR A 232 2.61 22.78 11.45
CA THR A 232 3.55 23.82 11.86
C THR A 232 4.17 24.41 10.60
N THR A 233 3.51 25.42 10.05
CA THR A 233 4.08 26.28 8.99
C THR A 233 5.18 27.15 9.61
N PRO A 234 6.33 27.40 8.95
CA PRO A 234 7.47 28.11 9.55
C PRO A 234 7.23 29.56 9.99
N GLU A 235 6.04 30.13 9.75
CA GLU A 235 5.74 31.55 9.99
C GLU A 235 5.41 31.93 11.44
N THR A 236 5.42 30.98 12.40
CA THR A 236 5.07 31.26 13.81
C THR A 236 6.25 31.37 14.78
N MET A 237 7.49 31.43 14.30
CA MET A 237 8.66 31.73 15.14
C MET A 237 9.22 33.14 14.95
N VAL A 238 8.35 34.14 15.09
CA VAL A 238 8.79 35.48 15.50
C VAL A 238 7.89 35.93 16.65
N GLY A 239 8.39 35.69 17.87
CA GLY A 239 7.87 36.20 19.13
C GLY A 239 9.05 36.43 20.05
#